data_AF-A0A7Y2TW96-F1
#
_entry.id   AF-A0A7Y2TW96-F1
#
_cell.length_a   1.000
_cell.length_b   1.000
_cell.length_c   1.000
_cell.angle_alpha   90.00
_cell.angle_beta   90.00
_cell.angle_gamma   90.00
#
_symmetry.space_group_name_H-M   'P 1'
#
loop_
_entity.id
_entity.type
_entity.pdbx_description
1 polymer ?
#
loop_
_entity_poly.entity_id
_entity_poly.type
_entity_poly.pdbx_seq_one_letter_code
_entity_poly.pdbx_strand_id
1 'polypeptide(L)'
;ATERMVTEAYRHYQQNDAPEVMAEFRRAYCHAEAPIEAVAVFDTVKSLGFRAPFVWRWAEVKHAFHNHRLGRSIRHGFHALALDETREAFKPVLWETREEWNGKIQQVWFRGSHSDVGGHLTGFTAARPLSNIPLVWMIERLEGCALPLPDGWRGRFEMNADAPSVGTWRNWGKIFLARKKRVVGQDPSERLHPSATGRSPRADEFEESAVLDV
;
A
#
# COMPACT_ATOMS: atom_id res chain seq x y z
N ALA A 1 14.77 -11.52 -19.99
CA ALA A 1 13.47 -11.69 -20.68
C ALA A 1 13.40 -10.70 -21.85
N THR A 2 12.85 -11.09 -23.00
CA THR A 2 12.58 -10.13 -24.09
C THR A 2 11.27 -9.40 -23.82
N GLU A 3 11.15 -8.16 -24.29
CA GLU A 3 9.93 -7.34 -24.18
C GLU A 3 8.67 -8.07 -24.67
N ARG A 4 8.83 -8.86 -25.74
CA ARG A 4 7.79 -9.73 -26.29
C ARG A 4 7.26 -10.73 -25.26
N MET A 5 8.13 -11.42 -24.54
CA MET A 5 7.72 -12.43 -23.55
C MET A 5 7.08 -11.81 -22.32
N VAL A 6 7.51 -10.61 -21.90
CA VAL A 6 6.86 -9.87 -20.81
C VAL A 6 5.43 -9.47 -21.21
N THR A 7 5.26 -8.99 -22.44
CA THR A 7 3.95 -8.60 -22.99
C THR A 7 3.00 -9.80 -23.10
N GLU A 8 3.51 -10.94 -23.55
CA GLU A 8 2.74 -12.18 -23.68
C GLU A 8 2.35 -12.75 -22.31
N ALA A 9 3.28 -12.76 -21.34
CA ALA A 9 2.98 -13.12 -19.95
C ALA A 9 1.88 -12.23 -19.35
N TYR A 10 1.93 -10.92 -19.61
CA TYR A 10 0.91 -9.98 -19.16
C TYR A 10 -0.45 -10.23 -19.82
N ARG A 11 -0.46 -10.57 -21.12
CA ARG A 11 -1.69 -10.95 -21.83
C ARG A 11 -2.32 -12.20 -21.22
N HIS A 12 -1.54 -13.25 -20.96
CA HIS A 12 -2.03 -14.45 -20.27
C HIS A 12 -2.65 -14.13 -18.90
N TYR A 13 -2.03 -13.23 -18.13
CA TYR A 13 -2.58 -12.75 -16.86
C TYR A 13 -3.91 -11.99 -17.04
N GLN A 14 -4.01 -11.10 -18.03
CA GLN A 14 -5.22 -10.31 -18.29
C GLN A 14 -6.39 -11.16 -18.82
N GLN A 15 -6.10 -12.14 -19.68
CA GLN A 15 -7.10 -12.99 -20.32
C GLN A 15 -7.55 -14.14 -19.41
N ASN A 16 -6.80 -14.42 -18.34
CA ASN A 16 -7.02 -15.57 -17.47
C ASN A 16 -7.09 -16.86 -18.29
N ASP A 17 -6.09 -17.05 -19.16
CA ASP A 17 -6.01 -18.20 -20.06
C ASP A 17 -5.98 -19.53 -19.30
N ALA A 18 -6.31 -20.61 -20.02
CA ALA A 18 -6.38 -21.95 -19.45
C ALA A 18 -5.05 -22.36 -18.77
N PRO A 19 -5.10 -23.08 -17.63
CA PRO A 19 -3.91 -23.46 -16.86
C PRO A 19 -2.83 -24.17 -17.69
N GLU A 20 -3.22 -24.93 -18.70
CA GLU A 20 -2.33 -25.69 -19.59
C GLU A 20 -1.49 -24.76 -20.46
N VAL A 21 -2.11 -23.72 -21.02
CA VAL A 21 -1.44 -22.70 -21.84
C VAL A 21 -0.44 -21.92 -20.99
N MET A 22 -0.84 -21.54 -19.78
CA MET A 22 0.05 -20.86 -18.84
C MET A 22 1.21 -21.76 -18.40
N ALA A 23 0.98 -23.06 -18.21
CA ALA A 23 2.01 -24.01 -17.81
C ALA A 23 3.04 -24.22 -18.92
N GLU A 24 2.61 -24.35 -20.17
CA GLU A 24 3.50 -24.46 -21.32
C GLU A 24 4.35 -23.20 -21.50
N PHE A 25 3.74 -22.02 -21.44
CA PHE A 25 4.45 -20.74 -21.49
C PHE A 25 5.51 -20.64 -20.39
N ARG A 26 5.16 -20.98 -19.14
CA ARG A 26 6.10 -20.96 -18.02
C ARG A 26 7.27 -21.92 -18.24
N ARG A 27 7.00 -23.14 -18.73
CA ARG A 27 8.04 -24.14 -19.01
C ARG A 27 9.02 -23.66 -20.09
N ALA A 28 8.52 -22.97 -21.11
CA ALA A 28 9.34 -22.53 -22.24
C ALA A 28 10.12 -21.23 -21.96
N TYR A 29 9.55 -20.31 -21.17
CA TYR A 29 10.04 -18.93 -21.10
C TYR A 29 10.24 -18.35 -19.70
N CYS A 30 9.92 -19.10 -18.64
CA CYS A 30 10.09 -18.65 -17.26
C CYS A 30 11.09 -19.51 -16.49
N HIS A 31 11.65 -18.93 -15.44
CA HIS A 31 12.38 -19.70 -14.44
C HIS A 31 11.42 -20.60 -13.67
N ALA A 32 11.89 -21.77 -13.25
CA ALA A 32 11.11 -22.69 -12.41
C ALA A 32 10.66 -22.01 -11.11
N GLU A 33 11.54 -21.18 -10.54
CA GLU A 33 11.26 -20.35 -9.38
C GLU A 33 11.86 -18.95 -9.56
N ALA A 34 11.15 -17.95 -9.03
CA ALA A 34 11.61 -16.57 -8.94
C ALA A 34 11.12 -15.99 -7.61
N PRO A 35 11.72 -16.41 -6.48
CA PRO A 35 11.27 -15.97 -5.16
C PRO A 35 11.50 -14.46 -5.00
N ILE A 36 10.48 -13.77 -4.51
CA ILE A 36 10.52 -12.36 -4.16
C ILE A 36 10.57 -12.29 -2.64
N GLU A 37 11.70 -11.81 -2.11
CA GLU A 37 11.92 -11.78 -0.66
C GLU A 37 10.89 -10.89 0.05
N ALA A 38 10.64 -9.69 -0.49
CA ALA A 38 9.64 -8.79 0.05
C ALA A 38 9.01 -7.91 -1.03
N VAL A 39 7.74 -7.57 -0.83
CA VAL A 39 7.04 -6.48 -1.52
C VAL A 39 6.64 -5.44 -0.47
N ALA A 40 7.12 -4.22 -0.66
CA ALA A 40 6.95 -3.09 0.23
C ALA A 40 6.23 -1.96 -0.52
N VAL A 41 5.04 -1.56 -0.06
CA VAL A 41 4.22 -0.54 -0.73
C VAL A 41 3.68 0.50 0.24
N PHE A 42 3.54 1.72 -0.26
CA PHE A 42 2.91 2.83 0.46
C PHE A 42 1.55 3.11 -0.16
N ASP A 43 0.52 2.97 0.67
CA ASP A 43 -0.84 3.43 0.47
C ASP A 43 -1.39 3.19 -0.95
N THR A 44 -1.27 1.94 -1.43
CA THR A 44 -1.72 1.54 -2.77
C THR A 44 -3.18 1.93 -3.01
N VAL A 45 -3.41 2.72 -4.04
CA VAL A 45 -4.75 3.11 -4.51
C VAL A 45 -4.97 2.57 -5.92
N LYS A 46 -6.23 2.34 -6.30
CA LYS A 46 -6.54 2.12 -7.72
C LYS A 46 -6.21 3.41 -8.46
N SER A 47 -5.72 3.31 -9.70
CA SER A 47 -5.65 4.48 -10.59
C SER A 47 -7.07 4.89 -10.96
N LEU A 48 -7.77 5.58 -10.06
CA LEU A 48 -9.02 6.23 -10.41
C LEU A 48 -8.67 7.48 -11.22
N GLY A 49 -9.25 7.57 -12.42
CA GLY A 49 -9.27 8.83 -13.15
C GLY A 49 -9.79 9.96 -12.26
N PHE A 50 -9.22 11.15 -12.44
CA PHE A 50 -9.63 12.34 -11.72
C PHE A 50 -11.11 12.67 -12.01
N ARG A 51 -11.96 12.64 -10.98
CA ARG A 51 -13.35 13.11 -11.04
C ARG A 51 -13.43 14.51 -10.44
N ALA A 52 -13.47 15.53 -11.30
CA ALA A 52 -13.72 16.91 -10.90
C ALA A 52 -15.12 17.39 -11.36
N PRO A 53 -15.73 18.38 -10.69
CA PRO A 53 -16.89 19.06 -11.23
C PRO A 53 -16.57 19.56 -12.64
N PHE A 54 -17.44 19.26 -13.60
CA PHE A 54 -17.32 19.64 -15.02
C PHE A 54 -16.25 18.91 -15.86
N VAL A 55 -15.42 18.04 -15.28
CA VAL A 55 -14.50 17.16 -16.03
C VAL A 55 -14.90 15.70 -15.75
N TRP A 56 -15.83 15.19 -16.55
CA TRP A 56 -16.40 13.85 -16.37
C TRP A 56 -15.60 12.72 -17.01
N ARG A 57 -14.50 13.02 -17.70
CA ARG A 57 -13.89 12.02 -18.61
C ARG A 57 -12.38 12.06 -18.64
N TRP A 58 -11.74 11.36 -17.72
CA TRP A 58 -10.40 10.79 -17.95
C TRP A 58 -10.37 9.37 -17.37
N ALA A 59 -9.84 8.45 -18.17
CA ALA A 59 -10.08 7.02 -18.17
C ALA A 59 -10.11 6.36 -16.78
N GLU A 60 -11.12 5.51 -16.57
CA GLU A 60 -10.88 4.28 -15.80
C GLU A 60 -9.78 3.54 -16.54
N VAL A 61 -8.53 3.68 -16.07
CA VAL A 61 -7.50 2.76 -16.48
C VAL A 61 -7.96 1.43 -15.90
N LYS A 62 -8.53 0.57 -16.75
CA LYS A 62 -8.95 -0.80 -16.45
C LYS A 62 -7.71 -1.66 -16.15
N HIS A 63 -6.99 -1.30 -15.10
CA HIS A 63 -6.13 -2.19 -14.35
C HIS A 63 -6.85 -2.49 -13.05
N ALA A 64 -8.06 -3.05 -13.16
CA ALA A 64 -8.61 -3.76 -12.03
C ALA A 64 -7.64 -4.90 -11.79
N PHE A 65 -6.81 -4.79 -10.75
CA PHE A 65 -6.02 -5.91 -10.28
C PHE A 65 -7.00 -7.07 -10.12
N HIS A 66 -6.90 -8.08 -10.98
CA HIS A 66 -7.84 -9.21 -10.98
C HIS A 66 -7.70 -10.03 -9.68
N ASN A 67 -6.70 -9.70 -8.85
CA ASN A 67 -6.40 -10.39 -7.62
C ASN A 67 -5.81 -9.42 -6.58
N HIS A 68 -6.45 -9.29 -5.42
CA HIS A 68 -5.95 -8.55 -4.26
C HIS A 68 -4.99 -9.40 -3.40
N ARG A 69 -4.50 -10.52 -3.94
CA ARG A 69 -3.64 -11.47 -3.24
C ARG A 69 -2.20 -11.31 -3.68
N LEU A 70 -1.29 -11.42 -2.73
CA LEU A 70 0.12 -11.59 -3.04
C LEU A 70 0.36 -12.94 -3.74
N GLY A 71 1.24 -12.92 -4.74
CA GLY A 71 1.64 -14.13 -5.45
C GLY A 71 2.39 -15.10 -4.54
N ARG A 72 2.28 -16.41 -4.81
CA ARG A 72 2.95 -17.46 -4.01
C ARG A 72 4.48 -17.34 -3.98
N SER A 73 5.09 -16.63 -4.93
CA SER A 73 6.53 -16.36 -4.96
C SER A 73 6.98 -15.31 -3.96
N ILE A 74 6.05 -14.54 -3.37
CA ILE A 74 6.36 -13.48 -2.41
C ILE A 74 6.44 -14.11 -1.02
N ARG A 75 7.51 -13.83 -0.27
CA ARG A 75 7.67 -14.30 1.12
C ARG A 75 7.10 -13.32 2.13
N HIS A 76 7.33 -12.03 1.92
CA HIS A 76 6.90 -10.97 2.84
C HIS A 76 6.16 -9.84 2.11
N GLY A 77 5.04 -9.40 2.67
CA GLY A 77 4.27 -8.24 2.20
C GLY A 77 4.19 -7.18 3.28
N PHE A 78 4.66 -5.97 2.99
CA PHE A 78 4.58 -4.82 3.90
C PHE A 78 3.83 -3.68 3.22
N HIS A 79 2.77 -3.21 3.86
CA HIS A 79 1.93 -2.13 3.34
C HIS A 79 1.74 -1.06 4.41
N ALA A 80 2.29 0.13 4.18
CA ALA A 80 2.02 1.29 5.03
C ALA A 80 0.78 2.03 4.52
N LEU A 81 -0.22 2.23 5.36
CA LEU A 81 -1.54 2.77 5.00
C LEU A 81 -1.81 4.10 5.71
N ALA A 82 -2.42 5.04 4.99
CA ALA A 82 -2.83 6.34 5.53
C ALA A 82 -4.15 6.25 6.28
N LEU A 83 -4.15 6.39 7.60
CA LEU A 83 -5.37 6.32 8.41
C LEU A 83 -6.27 7.53 8.20
N ASP A 84 -5.71 8.73 8.10
CA ASP A 84 -6.46 9.99 8.06
C ASP A 84 -6.85 10.45 6.65
N GLU A 85 -6.57 9.63 5.63
CA GLU A 85 -7.04 9.89 4.29
C GLU A 85 -8.57 9.68 4.18
N THR A 86 -9.24 10.65 3.56
CA THR A 86 -10.71 10.65 3.41
C THR A 86 -11.17 10.81 1.98
N ARG A 87 -10.30 11.19 1.04
CA ARG A 87 -10.65 11.38 -0.37
C ARG A 87 -10.95 10.02 -0.98
N GLU A 88 -12.16 9.85 -1.51
CA GLU A 88 -12.59 8.55 -2.05
C GLU A 88 -11.77 8.12 -3.28
N ALA A 89 -11.23 9.08 -4.03
CA ALA A 89 -10.28 8.81 -5.11
C ALA A 89 -8.99 8.11 -4.63
N PHE A 90 -8.67 8.22 -3.34
CA PHE A 90 -7.54 7.56 -2.68
C PHE A 90 -8.01 6.40 -1.79
N LYS A 91 -9.09 5.70 -2.19
CA LYS A 91 -9.51 4.48 -1.50
C LYS A 91 -8.40 3.43 -1.61
N PRO A 92 -7.91 2.88 -0.47
CA PRO A 92 -6.80 1.94 -0.50
C PRO A 92 -7.24 0.60 -1.07
N VAL A 93 -6.28 -0.11 -1.64
CA VAL A 93 -6.40 -1.49 -2.08
C VAL A 93 -5.64 -2.36 -1.09
N LEU A 94 -6.37 -2.99 -0.18
CA LEU A 94 -5.81 -3.91 0.82
C LEU A 94 -5.52 -5.27 0.20
N TRP A 95 -4.55 -5.97 0.77
CA TRP A 95 -4.30 -7.38 0.50
C TRP A 95 -5.18 -8.27 1.38
N GLU A 96 -5.49 -9.45 0.84
CA GLU A 96 -6.19 -10.51 1.56
C GLU A 96 -5.18 -11.56 2.07
N THR A 97 -5.21 -11.85 3.36
CA THR A 97 -4.46 -12.96 3.97
C THR A 97 -5.13 -14.30 3.65
N ARG A 98 -4.33 -15.34 3.38
CA ARG A 98 -4.82 -16.71 3.18
C ARG A 98 -4.27 -17.61 4.27
N GLU A 99 -5.14 -18.41 4.90
CA GLU A 99 -4.73 -19.40 5.91
C GLU A 99 -3.69 -20.40 5.35
N GLU A 100 -3.76 -20.70 4.06
CA GLU A 100 -2.89 -21.67 3.37
C GLU A 100 -1.54 -21.09 2.90
N TRP A 101 -1.28 -19.80 3.10
CA TRP A 101 -0.07 -19.15 2.61
C TRP A 101 0.93 -18.90 3.75
N ASN A 102 2.11 -19.52 3.65
CA ASN A 102 3.18 -19.43 4.65
C ASN A 102 3.96 -18.10 4.63
N GLY A 103 3.53 -17.12 3.82
CA GLY A 103 4.14 -15.81 3.81
C GLY A 103 3.60 -14.92 4.93
N LYS A 104 4.26 -13.79 5.16
CA LYS A 104 3.86 -12.83 6.20
C LYS A 104 3.39 -11.54 5.56
N ILE A 105 2.13 -11.17 5.78
CA ILE A 105 1.61 -9.84 5.45
C ILE A 105 1.56 -8.99 6.72
N GLN A 106 1.95 -7.71 6.60
CA GLN A 106 1.65 -6.68 7.58
C GLN A 106 1.09 -5.45 6.84
N GLN A 107 -0.14 -5.09 7.17
CA GLN A 107 -0.82 -3.90 6.66
C GLN A 107 -0.97 -2.91 7.81
N VAL A 108 -0.09 -1.91 7.89
CA VAL A 108 0.02 -1.06 9.06
C VAL A 108 -0.52 0.33 8.79
N TRP A 109 -1.47 0.76 9.61
CA TRP A 109 -2.12 2.06 9.54
C TRP A 109 -1.34 3.11 10.33
N PHE A 110 -0.92 4.17 9.65
CA PHE A 110 -0.18 5.29 10.22
C PHE A 110 -1.04 6.55 10.25
N ARG A 111 -0.77 7.42 11.22
CA ARG A 111 -1.29 8.80 11.22
C ARG A 111 -0.91 9.52 9.92
N GLY A 112 -1.84 10.33 9.41
CA GLY A 112 -1.65 11.18 8.25
C GLY A 112 -2.46 10.76 7.02
N SER A 113 -2.44 11.60 5.99
CA SER A 113 -3.07 11.38 4.70
C SER A 113 -2.16 10.62 3.73
N HIS A 114 -2.63 10.34 2.52
CA HIS A 114 -1.87 9.61 1.49
C HIS A 114 -0.47 10.18 1.26
N SER A 115 -0.33 11.50 1.24
CA SER A 115 0.96 12.18 1.06
C SER A 115 1.87 12.07 2.27
N ASP A 116 1.31 12.07 3.48
CA ASP A 116 2.09 11.91 4.72
C ASP A 116 2.67 10.49 4.77
N VAL A 117 1.91 9.47 4.37
CA VAL A 117 2.42 8.09 4.33
C VAL A 117 3.33 7.83 3.13
N GLY A 118 3.00 8.36 1.95
CA GLY A 118 3.73 8.13 0.71
C GLY A 118 4.95 9.04 0.47
N GLY A 119 5.14 10.09 1.26
CA GLY A 119 6.34 10.95 1.16
C GLY A 119 6.27 12.12 0.18
N HIS A 120 5.22 12.21 -0.65
CA HIS A 120 5.04 13.29 -1.60
C HIS A 120 4.28 14.48 -0.98
N LEU A 121 5.01 15.34 -0.26
CA LEU A 121 4.45 16.41 0.57
C LEU A 121 4.10 17.71 -0.18
N THR A 122 4.33 17.79 -1.49
CA THR A 122 4.05 18.99 -2.32
C THR A 122 4.61 20.30 -1.75
N GLY A 123 5.86 20.26 -1.28
CA GLY A 123 6.56 21.42 -0.70
C GLY A 123 6.24 21.73 0.76
N PHE A 124 5.34 20.98 1.42
CA PHE A 124 5.07 21.15 2.86
C PHE A 124 6.07 20.36 3.71
N THR A 125 7.28 20.89 3.82
CA THR A 125 8.41 20.23 4.50
C THR A 125 8.19 20.02 6.00
N ALA A 126 7.34 20.82 6.65
CA ALA A 126 7.00 20.65 8.07
C ALA A 126 6.35 19.28 8.38
N ALA A 127 5.75 18.62 7.38
CA ALA A 127 5.21 17.27 7.53
C ALA A 127 6.25 16.15 7.33
N ARG A 128 7.50 16.48 6.98
CA ARG A 128 8.55 15.49 6.72
C ARG A 128 8.81 14.56 7.91
N PRO A 129 8.88 15.04 9.16
CA PRO A 129 9.08 14.15 10.30
C PRO A 129 7.94 13.17 10.53
N LEU A 130 6.69 13.53 10.21
CA LEU A 130 5.56 12.60 10.25
C LEU A 130 5.71 11.53 9.15
N SER A 131 6.10 11.96 7.95
CA SER A 131 6.23 11.11 6.77
C SER A 131 7.43 10.15 6.81
N ASN A 132 8.46 10.51 7.57
CA ASN A 132 9.59 9.63 7.81
C ASN A 132 9.22 8.39 8.64
N ILE A 133 8.16 8.44 9.46
CA ILE A 133 7.74 7.31 10.31
C ILE A 133 7.41 6.05 9.49
N PRO A 134 6.47 6.09 8.52
CA PRO A 134 6.19 4.92 7.69
C PRO A 134 7.38 4.51 6.81
N LEU A 135 8.22 5.45 6.38
CA LEU A 135 9.45 5.14 5.63
C LEU A 135 10.43 4.33 6.48
N VAL A 136 10.73 4.80 7.69
CA VAL A 136 11.62 4.11 8.63
C VAL A 136 11.05 2.73 8.94
N TRP A 137 9.77 2.64 9.31
CA TRP A 137 9.12 1.34 9.54
C TRP A 137 9.30 0.37 8.36
N MET A 138 9.10 0.85 7.13
CA MET A 138 9.25 0.02 5.92
C MET A 138 10.69 -0.48 5.77
N ILE A 139 11.67 0.41 5.95
CA ILE A 139 13.09 0.05 5.85
C ILE A 139 13.46 -0.97 6.93
N GLU A 140 12.95 -0.84 8.16
CA GLU A 140 13.18 -1.84 9.22
C GLU A 140 12.57 -3.21 8.89
N ARG A 141 11.42 -3.25 8.21
CA ARG A 141 10.86 -4.52 7.73
C ARG A 141 11.76 -5.17 6.68
N LEU A 142 12.28 -4.37 5.75
CA LEU A 142 13.21 -4.85 4.72
C LEU A 142 14.58 -5.26 5.29
N GLU A 143 15.09 -4.54 6.30
CA GLU A 143 16.28 -4.91 7.07
C GLU A 143 16.08 -6.29 7.72
N GLY A 144 14.91 -6.54 8.31
CA GLY A 144 14.51 -7.84 8.84
C GLY A 144 14.41 -8.96 7.79
N CYS A 145 14.31 -8.60 6.51
CA CYS A 145 14.39 -9.50 5.35
C CYS A 145 15.80 -9.54 4.74
N ALA A 146 16.83 -9.22 5.52
CA ALA A 146 18.24 -9.23 5.13
C ALA A 146 18.62 -8.25 3.99
N LEU A 147 17.85 -7.17 3.80
CA LEU A 147 18.29 -6.06 2.95
C LEU A 147 19.50 -5.39 3.61
N PRO A 148 20.69 -5.34 2.96
CA PRO A 148 21.84 -4.67 3.53
C PRO A 148 21.60 -3.15 3.58
N LEU A 149 21.83 -2.55 4.74
CA LEU A 149 21.69 -1.12 4.97
C LEU A 149 22.99 -0.53 5.54
N PRO A 150 23.29 0.73 5.24
CA PRO A 150 24.43 1.42 5.86
C PRO A 150 24.24 1.55 7.38
N ASP A 151 25.35 1.51 8.12
CA ASP A 151 25.34 1.80 9.55
C ASP A 151 24.73 3.17 9.84
N GLY A 152 23.93 3.26 10.91
CA GLY A 152 23.31 4.51 11.34
C GLY A 152 22.24 5.07 10.38
N TRP A 153 21.77 4.30 9.40
CA TRP A 153 20.78 4.78 8.41
C TRP A 153 19.53 5.41 9.05
N ARG A 154 19.09 4.91 10.22
CA ARG A 154 17.93 5.43 10.96
C ARG A 154 18.07 6.91 11.31
N GLY A 155 19.28 7.34 11.68
CA GLY A 155 19.56 8.73 12.07
C GLY A 155 19.40 9.75 10.94
N ARG A 156 19.27 9.30 9.69
CA ARG A 156 19.06 10.16 8.51
C ARG A 156 17.62 10.66 8.38
N PHE A 157 16.70 10.09 9.17
CA PHE A 157 15.27 10.33 9.07
C PHE A 157 14.72 10.77 10.42
N GLU A 158 14.71 12.09 10.66
CA GLU A 158 14.03 12.64 11.84
C GLU A 158 12.56 12.22 11.83
N MET A 159 12.08 11.67 12.95
CA MET A 159 10.70 11.22 13.12
C MET A 159 10.02 12.02 14.21
N ASN A 160 8.80 12.49 13.95
CA ASN A 160 7.98 13.14 14.97
C ASN A 160 6.51 12.83 14.70
N ALA A 161 5.90 12.03 15.59
CA ALA A 161 4.50 11.65 15.48
C ALA A 161 3.54 12.84 15.64
N ASP A 162 4.01 13.93 16.27
CA ASP A 162 3.25 15.15 16.51
C ASP A 162 3.44 16.21 15.40
N ALA A 163 4.36 15.98 14.45
CA ALA A 163 4.55 16.86 13.30
C ALA A 163 3.26 17.02 12.47
N PRO A 164 3.00 18.20 11.89
CA PRO A 164 1.74 18.49 11.19
C PRO A 164 1.54 17.56 10.00
N SER A 165 0.29 17.18 9.74
CA SER A 165 -0.11 16.47 8.54
C SER A 165 -0.31 17.46 7.38
N VAL A 166 0.01 17.04 6.15
CA VAL A 166 -0.42 17.74 4.92
C VAL A 166 -1.95 17.84 4.87
N GLY A 167 -2.62 16.82 5.39
CA GLY A 167 -4.07 16.67 5.39
C GLY A 167 -4.60 16.35 4.00
N THR A 168 -5.92 16.43 3.86
CA THR A 168 -6.65 16.03 2.65
C THR A 168 -7.24 17.20 1.87
N TRP A 169 -6.96 18.44 2.31
CA TRP A 169 -7.56 19.69 1.81
C TRP A 169 -6.53 20.69 1.28
N ARG A 170 -5.23 20.37 1.32
CA ARG A 170 -4.19 21.25 0.75
C ARG A 170 -4.07 21.01 -0.76
N ASN A 171 -3.74 22.05 -1.51
CA ASN A 171 -3.53 22.01 -2.97
C ASN A 171 -4.70 21.33 -3.71
N TRP A 172 -4.40 20.33 -4.56
CA TRP A 172 -5.36 19.54 -5.32
C TRP A 172 -6.36 18.76 -4.45
N GLY A 173 -6.11 18.61 -3.15
CA GLY A 173 -7.00 17.93 -2.22
C GLY A 173 -8.43 18.49 -2.19
N LYS A 174 -8.61 19.80 -2.42
CA LYS A 174 -9.92 20.46 -2.42
C LYS A 174 -10.82 20.05 -3.58
N ILE A 175 -10.25 19.55 -4.67
CA ILE A 175 -11.00 19.21 -5.88
C ILE A 175 -11.69 17.83 -5.74
N PHE A 176 -11.19 16.99 -4.82
CA PHE A 176 -11.82 15.72 -4.48
C PHE A 176 -12.95 15.94 -3.47
N LEU A 177 -14.16 16.16 -3.99
CA LEU A 177 -15.35 16.44 -3.18
C LEU A 177 -15.88 15.21 -2.45
N ALA A 178 -15.84 14.04 -3.10
CA ALA A 178 -16.29 12.79 -2.50
C ALA A 178 -15.34 12.33 -1.39
N ARG A 179 -15.88 12.18 -0.18
CA ARG A 179 -15.11 11.84 1.01
C ARG A 179 -15.79 10.78 1.84
N LYS A 180 -14.99 9.82 2.29
CA LYS A 180 -15.42 8.73 3.16
C LYS A 180 -14.27 8.33 4.07
N LYS A 181 -14.59 8.04 5.34
CA LYS A 181 -13.65 7.38 6.25
C LYS A 181 -13.24 6.02 5.68
N ARG A 182 -11.96 5.67 5.83
CA ARG A 182 -11.45 4.34 5.48
C ARG A 182 -12.01 3.29 6.43
N VAL A 183 -12.20 2.07 5.96
CA VAL A 183 -12.55 0.95 6.84
C VAL A 183 -11.25 0.24 7.22
N VAL A 184 -11.13 -0.14 8.49
CA VAL A 184 -9.91 -0.68 9.10
C VAL A 184 -10.24 -1.97 9.84
N GLY A 185 -9.25 -2.85 10.01
CA GLY A 185 -9.41 -4.09 10.77
C GLY A 185 -10.28 -5.15 10.06
N GLN A 186 -10.28 -5.16 8.74
CA GLN A 186 -11.01 -6.13 7.93
C GLN A 186 -10.21 -7.43 7.67
N ASP A 187 -8.89 -7.37 7.79
CA ASP A 187 -7.98 -8.50 7.59
C ASP A 187 -7.05 -8.71 8.80
N PRO A 188 -6.76 -9.97 9.19
CA PRO A 188 -5.93 -10.28 10.35
C PRO A 188 -4.48 -9.81 10.24
N SER A 189 -4.02 -9.37 9.07
CA SER A 189 -2.71 -8.74 8.88
C SER A 189 -2.68 -7.25 9.22
N GLU A 190 -3.84 -6.62 9.48
CA GLU A 190 -3.92 -5.19 9.74
C GLU A 190 -3.47 -4.83 11.17
N ARG A 191 -2.69 -3.76 11.33
CA ARG A 191 -2.26 -3.24 12.64
C ARG A 191 -2.32 -1.73 12.67
N LEU A 192 -2.55 -1.14 13.84
CA LEU A 192 -2.42 0.30 14.08
C LEU A 192 -0.99 0.63 14.53
N HIS A 193 -0.37 1.66 13.93
CA HIS A 193 0.93 2.15 14.37
C HIS A 193 0.79 3.14 15.54
N PRO A 194 1.72 3.16 16.52
CA PRO A 194 1.69 4.11 17.65
C PRO A 194 1.72 5.60 17.27
N SER A 195 2.05 5.94 16.03
CA SER A 195 1.94 7.32 15.54
C SER A 195 0.49 7.80 15.45
N ALA A 196 -0.49 6.89 15.37
CA ALA A 196 -1.91 7.20 15.33
C ALA A 196 -2.58 7.23 16.71
N THR A 197 -2.18 6.36 17.63
CA THR A 197 -2.79 6.27 18.97
C THR A 197 -2.74 7.62 19.71
N GLY A 198 -3.91 8.08 20.19
CA GLY A 198 -4.08 9.37 20.87
C GLY A 198 -3.85 10.61 20.01
N ARG A 199 -3.65 10.44 18.69
CA ARG A 199 -3.23 11.50 17.75
C ARG A 199 -4.09 11.60 16.51
N SER A 200 -4.65 10.48 16.07
CA SER A 200 -5.68 10.44 15.04
C SER A 200 -7.03 10.18 15.72
N PRO A 201 -8.09 10.92 15.38
CA PRO A 201 -9.44 10.64 15.86
C PRO A 201 -10.01 9.32 15.32
N ARG A 202 -9.24 8.61 14.50
CA ARG A 202 -9.61 7.34 13.86
C ARG A 202 -8.84 6.16 14.44
N ALA A 203 -7.93 6.40 15.38
CA ALA A 203 -7.20 5.35 16.08
C ALA A 203 -8.15 4.48 16.92
N ASP A 204 -9.13 5.11 17.57
CA ASP A 204 -10.10 4.44 18.44
C ASP A 204 -10.97 3.41 17.67
N GLU A 205 -11.22 3.65 16.37
CA GLU A 205 -11.94 2.72 15.48
C GLU A 205 -11.20 1.36 15.35
N PHE A 206 -9.89 1.33 15.59
CA PHE A 206 -9.06 0.12 15.56
C PHE A 206 -9.06 -0.64 16.89
N GLU A 207 -9.23 0.08 18.00
CA GLU A 207 -9.35 -0.52 19.34
C GLU A 207 -10.73 -1.18 19.51
N GLU A 208 -11.79 -0.59 18.95
CA GLU A 208 -13.14 -1.17 18.97
C GLU A 208 -13.28 -2.41 18.08
N SER A 209 -12.61 -2.46 16.91
CA SER A 209 -12.69 -3.63 16.02
C SER A 209 -11.97 -4.86 16.57
N ALA A 210 -10.96 -4.68 17.45
CA ALA A 210 -10.28 -5.77 18.14
C ALA A 210 -11.11 -6.38 19.30
N VAL A 211 -12.22 -5.75 19.69
CA VAL A 211 -13.08 -6.22 20.80
C VAL A 211 -14.27 -7.06 20.32
N LEU A 212 -14.51 -7.17 19.00
CA LEU A 212 -15.67 -7.88 18.44
C LEU A 212 -15.43 -9.37 18.10
N ASP A 213 -14.26 -9.92 18.40
CA ASP A 213 -14.01 -11.37 18.37
C ASP A 213 -13.89 -11.92 19.80
N VAL A 214 -15.03 -12.10 20.48
CA VAL A 214 -15.19 -12.95 21.69
C VAL A 214 -16.40 -13.85 21.54
#